data_AF-A0A6N9VFR6-F1
#
_entry.id   AF-A0A6N9VFR6-F1
#
_cell.length_a   1.000
_cell.length_b   1.000
_cell.length_c   1.000
_cell.angle_alpha   90.00
_cell.angle_beta   90.00
_cell.angle_gamma   90.00
#
_symmetry.space_group_name_H-M   'P 1'
#
loop_
_entity.id
_entity.type
_entity.pdbx_description
1 polymer ?
#
loop_
_entity_poly.entity_id
_entity_poly.type
_entity_poly.pdbx_seq_one_letter_code
_entity_poly.pdbx_strand_id
1 'polypeptide(L)' 'QFSPHDGRIYLTDYAHGEIVSLAPGGGDRRVFFTGEVDGAPMNPDDLAFDREGHLYVSDSRGLTEGTAEGRLV' A
#
# COMPACT_ATOMS: atom_id res chain seq x y z
N GLN A 1 5.75 1.85 6.55
CA GLN A 1 6.06 1.08 7.78
C GLN A 1 7.29 0.19 7.59
N PHE A 2 7.96 -0.23 8.66
CA PHE A 2 8.91 -1.35 8.60
C PHE A 2 8.15 -2.68 8.58
N SER A 3 8.55 -3.59 7.70
CA SER A 3 8.01 -4.95 7.66
C SER A 3 8.61 -5.80 8.79
N PRO A 4 7.80 -6.57 9.52
CA PRO A 4 8.29 -7.46 10.57
C PRO A 4 8.99 -8.71 10.02
N HIS A 5 8.88 -9.00 8.72
CA HIS A 5 9.44 -10.21 8.10
C HIS A 5 10.85 -10.03 7.56
N ASP A 6 11.13 -8.87 6.97
CA ASP A 6 12.36 -8.62 6.19
C ASP A 6 13.08 -7.32 6.58
N GLY A 7 12.51 -6.55 7.51
CA GLY A 7 13.07 -5.27 7.97
C GLY A 7 13.10 -4.18 6.90
N ARG A 8 12.44 -4.35 5.76
CA ARG A 8 12.36 -3.33 4.70
C ARG A 8 11.32 -2.27 5.04
N ILE A 9 11.45 -1.09 4.45
CA ILE A 9 10.46 -0.01 4.59
C ILE A 9 9.46 -0.13 3.44
N TYR A 10 8.19 -0.35 3.77
CA TYR A 10 7.08 -0.39 2.82
C TYR A 10 6.39 0.98 2.76
N LEU A 11 6.08 1.43 1.55
CA LEU A 11 5.52 2.74 1.24
C LEU A 11 4.36 2.60 0.25
N THR A 12 3.36 3.46 0.40
CA THR A 12 2.33 3.71 -0.60
C THR A 12 2.86 4.70 -1.64
N ASP A 13 2.84 4.31 -2.92
CA ASP A 13 3.13 5.18 -4.04
C ASP A 13 1.80 5.59 -4.68
N TYR A 14 1.15 6.59 -4.07
CA TYR A 14 -0.15 7.09 -4.50
C TYR A 14 -0.16 7.50 -5.98
N ALA A 15 0.93 8.10 -6.46
CA ALA A 15 1.02 8.62 -7.82
C ALA A 15 0.99 7.52 -8.88
N HIS A 16 1.49 6.33 -8.56
CA HIS A 16 1.56 5.19 -9.47
C HIS A 16 0.61 4.04 -9.12
N GLY A 17 -0.12 4.15 -8.01
CA GLY A 17 -1.01 3.08 -7.53
C GLY A 17 -0.24 1.83 -7.07
N GLU A 18 0.98 2.00 -6.54
CA GLU A 18 1.86 0.90 -6.15
C GLU A 18 2.05 0.82 -4.63
N ILE A 19 2.40 -0.36 -4.16
CA ILE A 19 3.11 -0.54 -2.89
C ILE A 19 4.55 -0.88 -3.23
N VAL A 20 5.48 -0.16 -2.62
CA VAL A 20 6.92 -0.33 -2.86
C VAL A 20 7.65 -0.63 -1.57
N SER A 21 8.81 -1.29 -1.67
CA SER A 21 9.70 -1.51 -0.54
C SER A 21 11.10 -0.96 -0.81
N LEU A 22 11.74 -0.41 0.23
CA LEU A 22 13.11 0.08 0.23
C LEU A 22 13.94 -0.68 1.28
N ALA A 23 15.25 -0.75 1.08
CA ALA A 23 16.16 -1.07 2.17
C ALA A 23 16.06 0.01 3.27
N PRO A 24 16.40 -0.30 4.54
CA PRO A 24 16.33 0.67 5.65
C PRO A 24 17.05 2.01 5.41
N GLY A 25 18.11 1.99 4.57
CA GLY A 25 18.84 3.20 4.17
C GLY A 25 18.23 3.98 3.00
N GLY A 26 17.03 3.61 2.51
CA GLY A 26 16.32 4.28 1.42
C GLY A 26 16.68 3.81 -0.01
N GLY A 27 17.67 2.92 -0.16
CA GLY A 27 18.07 2.35 -1.46
C GLY A 27 17.29 1.08 -1.84
N ASP A 28 17.66 0.46 -2.97
CA ASP A 28 17.12 -0.83 -3.44
C ASP A 28 15.58 -0.82 -3.51
N ARG A 29 14.99 0.19 -4.19
CA ARG A 29 13.53 0.27 -4.41
C ARG A 29 13.03 -0.93 -5.21
N ARG A 30 11.97 -1.57 -4.73
CA ARG A 30 11.28 -2.68 -5.38
C ARG A 30 9.77 -2.44 -5.38
N VAL A 31 9.10 -2.78 -6.47
CA VAL A 31 7.64 -2.87 -6.48
C VAL A 31 7.25 -4.14 -5.73
N PHE A 32 6.44 -3.98 -4.68
CA PHE A 32 5.89 -5.09 -3.91
C PHE A 32 4.52 -5.50 -4.45
N PHE A 33 3.68 -4.50 -4.76
CA PHE A 33 2.38 -4.70 -5.37
C PHE A 33 2.11 -3.61 -6.42
N THR A 34 1.50 -4.02 -7.52
CA THR A 34 0.91 -3.14 -8.54
C THR A 34 -0.22 -3.89 -9.24
N GLY A 35 -1.18 -3.15 -9.80
CA GLY A 35 -2.29 -3.70 -10.56
C GLY A 35 -3.65 -3.46 -9.91
N GLU A 36 -4.64 -4.21 -10.39
CA GLU A 36 -6.02 -4.05 -9.96
C GLU A 36 -6.33 -4.91 -8.73
N VAL A 37 -7.18 -4.36 -7.86
CA VAL A 37 -7.90 -5.12 -6.84
C VAL A 37 -9.39 -5.02 -7.19
N ASP A 38 -10.13 -6.13 -7.11
CA ASP A 38 -11.54 -6.25 -7.55
C ASP A 38 -11.89 -5.53 -8.88
N GLY A 39 -11.01 -5.65 -9.88
CA GLY A 39 -11.24 -5.08 -11.23
C GLY A 39 -11.05 -3.56 -11.35
N ALA A 40 -10.36 -2.93 -10.39
CA ALA A 40 -9.98 -1.52 -10.46
C ALA A 40 -8.58 -1.27 -9.88
N PRO A 41 -7.80 -0.33 -10.45
CA PRO A 41 -6.51 0.10 -9.88
C PRO A 41 -6.72 0.66 -8.47
N MET A 42 -5.66 0.79 -7.67
CA MET A 42 -5.73 1.34 -6.30
C MET A 42 -5.30 2.81 -6.25
N ASN A 43 -5.81 3.58 -5.28
CA ASN A 43 -5.17 4.82 -4.81
C ASN A 43 -4.68 4.60 -3.37
N PRO A 44 -3.52 3.95 -3.18
CA PRO A 44 -3.05 3.59 -1.85
C PRO A 44 -2.67 4.86 -1.07
N ASP A 45 -3.17 4.99 0.15
CA ASP A 45 -2.93 6.14 1.02
C ASP A 45 -2.03 5.77 2.20
N ASP A 46 -2.50 4.88 3.06
CA ASP A 46 -1.76 4.40 4.24
C ASP A 46 -1.65 2.87 4.24
N LEU A 47 -0.70 2.36 5.03
CA LEU A 47 -0.47 0.94 5.20
C LEU A 47 -0.06 0.56 6.62
N ALA A 48 -0.44 -0.64 7.05
CA ALA A 48 0.00 -1.17 8.33
C ALA A 48 0.23 -2.67 8.33
N PHE A 49 1.20 -3.11 9.13
CA PHE A 49 1.39 -4.51 9.46
C PHE A 49 0.67 -4.84 10.77
N ASP A 50 0.00 -5.99 10.84
CA ASP A 50 -0.42 -6.58 12.12
C ASP A 50 0.74 -7.34 12.80
N ARG A 51 0.44 -8.04 13.90
CA ARG A 51 1.45 -8.77 14.68
C ARG A 51 1.94 -10.04 13.98
N GLU A 52 1.10 -10.62 13.14
CA GLU A 52 1.37 -11.79 12.32
C GLU A 52 2.11 -11.39 11.03
N GLY A 53 2.17 -10.10 10.74
CA GLY A 53 2.87 -9.48 9.62
C GLY A 53 2.06 -9.47 8.32
N HIS A 54 0.74 -9.55 8.40
CA HIS A 54 -0.13 -9.24 7.27
C HIS A 54 -0.11 -7.73 7.00
N LEU A 55 -0.02 -7.35 5.72
CA LEU A 55 -0.06 -5.96 5.28
C LEU A 55 -1.51 -5.59 4.94
N TYR A 56 -1.99 -4.52 5.56
CA TYR A 56 -3.26 -3.87 5.26
C TYR A 56 -2.99 -2.54 4.58
N VAL A 57 -3.78 -2.20 3.57
CA VAL A 57 -3.64 -0.96 2.79
C VAL A 57 -4.99 -0.26 2.68
N SER A 58 -5.02 1.05 2.93
CA SER A 58 -6.20 1.87 2.64
C SER A 58 -6.20 2.32 1.17
N ASP A 59 -7.33 2.13 0.51
CA ASP A 59 -7.56 2.55 -0.87
C ASP A 59 -8.54 3.73 -0.92
N SER A 60 -8.02 4.90 -1.28
CA SER A 60 -8.69 6.20 -1.20
C SER A 60 -9.58 6.54 -2.40
N ARG A 61 -9.69 5.68 -3.42
CA ARG A 61 -10.44 5.98 -4.65
C ARG A 61 -11.89 6.42 -4.45
N GLY A 62 -12.54 5.92 -3.40
CA GLY A 62 -13.94 6.22 -3.10
C GLY A 62 -14.15 7.38 -2.13
N LEU A 63 -13.17 8.26 -1.93
CA LEU A 63 -13.32 9.45 -1.09
C LEU A 63 -13.88 10.68 -1.85
N THR A 64 -14.56 10.46 -2.98
CA THR A 64 -15.34 11.52 -3.64
C THR A 64 -16.55 11.87 -2.77
N GLU A 65 -16.76 13.15 -2.45
CA GLU A 65 -17.91 13.61 -1.66
C GLU A 65 -19.22 13.04 -2.26
N GLY A 66 -19.97 12.28 -1.45
CA GLY A 66 -21.29 11.76 -1.81
C GLY A 66 -21.37 10.30 -2.25
N THR A 67 -20.24 9.59 -2.42
CA THR A 67 -20.22 8.15 -2.75
C THR A 67 -19.10 7.43 -2.00
N ALA A 68 -19.44 6.57 -1.03
CA ALA A 68 -18.46 5.78 -0.29
C ALA A 68 -18.12 4.48 -1.04
N GLU A 69 -17.10 4.52 -1.90
CA GLU A 69 -16.56 3.33 -2.60
C GLU A 69 -15.16 2.92 -2.09
N GLY A 70 -14.72 3.48 -0.95
CA GLY A 70 -13.45 3.11 -0.35
C GLY A 70 -13.44 1.64 0.08
N ARG A 71 -12.26 0.99 0.01
CA ARG A 71 -12.07 -0.38 0.50
C ARG A 71 -10.79 -0.49 1.33
N LEU A 72 -10.81 -1.42 2.28
CA LEU A 72 -9.62 -1.91 2.97
C LEU A 72 -9.26 -3.25 2.32
N VAL A 73 -8.00 -3.40 1.96
CA VAL A 73 -7.46 -4.58 1.29
C VAL A 73 -6.21 -5.08 1.99
#